data_AF-A0A1X7RM87-F1
#
_entry.id   AF-A0A1X7RM87-F1
#
_cell.length_a   1.000
_cell.length_b   1.000
_cell.length_c   1.000
_cell.angle_alpha   90.00
_cell.angle_beta   90.00
_cell.angle_gamma   90.00
#
_symmetry.space_group_name_H-M   'P 1'
#
loop_
_entity.id
_entity.type
_entity.pdbx_description
1 polymer ?
#
loop_
_entity_poly.entity_id
_entity_poly.type
_entity_poly.pdbx_seq_one_letter_code
_entity_poly.pdbx_strand_id
1 'polypeptide(L)'
;MLRWSLRRFVTIRPKHSLLQPVRNASRKPVNTSHSSHNVGIPGASKSPTLSQIWLNRVPAFVKRGLIGFLAFHVITGYFYTFVDCYGVSMLPTIYSSGEWVFISKYYRRGRGVIPGDLVSFDHPVKEGRAIKRVIALSGDFVLMNSPDKSDAMIQIPEGHCWVVGDNLPHSRDSRMFGPLPMALINGKVTAKVSFERWSLPELVRFDGFKPAIEDDV
;
A
#
# COMPACT_ATOMS: atom_id res chain seq x y z
N MET A 1 -47.71 -16.81 33.05
CA MET A 1 -48.31 -15.56 33.56
C MET A 1 -48.45 -14.55 32.41
N LEU A 2 -49.05 -13.38 32.64
CA LEU A 2 -49.44 -12.33 31.66
C LEU A 2 -48.28 -12.00 30.68
N ARG A 3 -48.44 -11.75 29.37
CA ARG A 3 -49.57 -11.47 28.44
C ARG A 3 -50.28 -10.10 28.56
N TRP A 4 -49.74 -9.10 27.85
CA TRP A 4 -50.47 -7.98 27.20
C TRP A 4 -49.66 -7.55 25.95
N SER A 5 -50.13 -7.13 24.76
CA SER A 5 -51.43 -7.16 24.04
C SER A 5 -51.90 -5.79 23.50
N LEU A 6 -51.49 -5.47 22.25
CA LEU A 6 -52.27 -4.77 21.20
C LEU A 6 -53.00 -3.44 21.49
N ARG A 7 -52.66 -2.38 20.73
CA ARG A 7 -53.46 -1.70 19.66
C ARG A 7 -52.61 -0.61 18.99
N ARG A 8 -52.67 -0.23 17.70
CA ARG A 8 -53.68 -0.14 16.60
C ARG A 8 -54.51 1.16 16.53
N PHE A 9 -54.42 1.82 15.35
CA PHE A 9 -55.35 2.83 14.80
C PHE A 9 -55.33 4.22 15.50
N VAL A 10 -55.83 5.34 14.95
CA VAL A 10 -56.70 5.61 13.77
C VAL A 10 -56.14 6.76 12.89
N THR A 11 -56.51 6.81 11.62
CA THR A 11 -56.24 7.89 10.62
C THR A 11 -57.15 9.12 10.74
N ILE A 12 -56.68 10.31 10.33
CA ILE A 12 -57.57 11.46 9.99
C ILE A 12 -57.22 12.10 8.63
N ARG A 13 -58.23 12.15 7.75
CA ARG A 13 -58.50 13.06 6.60
C ARG A 13 -60.00 13.46 6.74
N PRO A 14 -60.60 14.47 6.03
CA PRO A 14 -60.20 15.18 4.81
C PRO A 14 -60.14 16.73 5.07
N LYS A 15 -60.57 17.73 4.26
CA LYS A 15 -61.30 17.81 2.98
C LYS A 15 -61.02 19.10 2.19
N HIS A 16 -61.26 19.01 0.88
CA HIS A 16 -61.23 19.98 -0.23
C HIS A 16 -61.71 21.44 0.00
N SER A 17 -61.03 22.36 -0.68
CA SER A 17 -61.58 23.19 -1.80
C SER A 17 -60.45 23.36 -2.84
N LEU A 18 -60.60 23.07 -4.14
CA LEU A 18 -61.49 23.59 -5.19
C LEU A 18 -61.21 25.05 -5.63
N LEU A 19 -60.28 25.20 -6.59
CA LEU A 19 -60.41 26.11 -7.75
C LEU A 19 -59.79 25.43 -8.99
N GLN A 20 -60.23 25.83 -10.19
CA GLN A 20 -59.95 25.16 -11.47
C GLN A 20 -58.87 25.87 -12.33
N PRO A 21 -58.22 25.17 -13.28
CA PRO A 21 -57.20 25.77 -14.14
C PRO A 21 -57.81 26.65 -15.23
N VAL A 22 -57.57 27.96 -15.17
CA VAL A 22 -57.89 28.88 -16.28
C VAL A 22 -56.84 28.72 -17.39
N ARG A 23 -57.29 28.29 -18.57
CA ARG A 23 -56.49 28.32 -19.80
C ARG A 23 -56.16 29.78 -20.17
N ASN A 24 -54.89 30.17 -20.07
CA ASN A 24 -54.39 31.37 -20.76
C ASN A 24 -53.79 30.97 -22.11
N ALA A 25 -54.17 31.70 -23.16
CA ALA A 25 -53.88 31.33 -24.54
C ALA A 25 -52.42 31.56 -24.94
N SER A 26 -51.96 30.79 -25.94
CA SER A 26 -50.65 30.98 -26.56
C SER A 26 -50.51 32.37 -27.16
N ARG A 27 -49.67 33.22 -26.54
CA ARG A 27 -49.09 34.39 -27.18
C ARG A 27 -47.71 34.00 -27.69
N LYS A 28 -47.52 33.97 -29.01
CA LYS A 28 -46.19 33.88 -29.60
C LYS A 28 -45.33 35.05 -29.09
N PRO A 29 -44.05 34.85 -28.72
CA PRO A 29 -43.17 35.96 -28.44
C PRO A 29 -43.03 36.82 -29.70
N VAL A 30 -43.24 38.13 -29.56
CA VAL A 30 -42.92 39.10 -30.62
C VAL A 30 -41.41 39.32 -30.59
N ASN A 31 -40.74 39.12 -31.73
CA ASN A 31 -39.32 39.45 -31.87
C ASN A 31 -39.13 40.97 -31.92
N THR A 32 -39.11 41.63 -30.75
CA THR A 32 -38.62 43.00 -30.62
C THR A 32 -37.09 42.99 -30.68
N SER A 33 -36.54 43.24 -31.87
CA SER A 33 -35.11 43.33 -32.12
C SER A 33 -34.49 44.60 -31.53
N HIS A 34 -34.40 44.66 -30.20
CA HIS A 34 -33.60 45.68 -29.52
C HIS A 34 -32.12 45.39 -29.75
N SER A 35 -31.48 46.22 -30.58
CA SER A 35 -30.02 46.26 -30.69
C SER A 35 -29.43 46.85 -29.41
N SER A 36 -29.29 46.02 -28.37
CA SER A 36 -28.40 46.32 -27.27
C SER A 36 -26.97 46.20 -27.80
N HIS A 37 -26.36 47.36 -28.10
CA HIS A 37 -24.93 47.44 -28.39
C HIS A 37 -24.14 47.04 -27.14
N ASN A 38 -23.94 45.74 -26.99
CA ASN A 38 -22.99 45.18 -26.04
C ASN A 38 -21.59 45.63 -26.51
N VAL A 39 -21.09 46.72 -25.91
CA VAL A 39 -19.69 47.15 -26.04
C VAL A 39 -18.86 46.13 -25.25
N GLY A 40 -18.71 44.94 -25.82
CA GLY A 40 -17.85 43.91 -25.30
C GLY A 40 -16.43 44.44 -25.27
N ILE A 41 -15.88 44.64 -24.07
CA ILE A 41 -14.49 45.04 -23.89
C ILE A 41 -13.63 44.06 -24.70
N PRO A 42 -12.86 44.54 -25.69
CA PRO A 42 -12.14 43.66 -26.61
C PRO A 42 -11.24 42.74 -25.80
N GLY A 43 -11.39 41.43 -26.06
CA GLY A 43 -10.96 40.40 -25.12
C GLY A 43 -9.50 40.55 -24.70
N ALA A 44 -9.27 40.67 -23.39
CA ALA A 44 -7.93 40.73 -22.81
C ALA A 44 -7.16 39.44 -23.15
N SER A 45 -6.37 39.49 -24.22
CA SER A 45 -5.48 38.41 -24.60
C SER A 45 -4.45 38.25 -23.48
N LYS A 46 -4.56 37.13 -22.75
CA LYS A 46 -3.61 36.80 -21.69
C LYS A 46 -2.25 36.55 -22.33
N SER A 47 -1.40 37.57 -22.33
CA SER A 47 -0.03 37.46 -22.82
C SER A 47 0.68 36.33 -22.06
N PRO A 48 1.38 35.44 -22.77
CA PRO A 48 1.99 34.29 -22.11
C PRO A 48 3.06 34.77 -21.13
N THR A 49 3.01 34.25 -19.89
CA THR A 49 3.98 34.65 -18.86
C THR A 49 5.40 34.27 -19.30
N LEU A 50 6.42 34.98 -18.81
CA LEU A 50 7.82 34.68 -19.16
C LEU A 50 8.20 33.21 -18.92
N SER A 51 7.62 32.59 -17.90
CA SER A 51 7.73 31.15 -17.62
C SER A 51 7.11 30.27 -18.71
N GLN A 52 5.93 30.62 -19.26
CA GLN A 52 5.30 29.90 -20.38
C GLN A 52 6.11 30.04 -21.67
N ILE A 53 6.67 31.24 -21.94
CA ILE A 53 7.52 31.48 -23.12
C ILE A 53 8.78 30.61 -23.07
N TRP A 54 9.47 30.54 -21.92
CA TRP A 54 10.61 29.66 -21.72
C TRP A 54 10.25 28.17 -21.80
N LEU A 55 9.20 27.75 -21.08
CA LEU A 55 8.74 26.35 -21.09
C LEU A 55 8.37 25.88 -22.51
N ASN A 56 7.80 26.74 -23.36
CA ASN A 56 7.44 26.36 -24.73
C ASN A 56 8.63 26.18 -25.68
N ARG A 57 9.84 26.65 -25.33
CA ARG A 57 11.07 26.36 -26.09
C ARG A 57 11.71 25.01 -25.74
N VAL A 58 11.34 24.38 -24.62
CA VAL A 58 11.86 23.05 -24.24
C VAL A 58 11.13 21.95 -25.03
N PRO A 59 11.83 21.06 -25.76
CA PRO A 59 11.20 19.98 -26.52
C PRO A 59 10.34 19.05 -25.64
N ALA A 60 9.21 18.60 -26.19
CA ALA A 60 8.25 17.78 -25.44
C ALA A 60 8.83 16.46 -24.91
N PHE A 61 9.83 15.88 -25.58
CA PHE A 61 10.50 14.67 -25.10
C PHE A 61 11.32 14.92 -23.83
N VAL A 62 11.99 16.08 -23.72
CA VAL A 62 12.77 16.46 -22.51
C VAL A 62 11.83 16.63 -21.31
N LYS A 63 10.68 17.30 -21.50
CA LYS A 63 9.64 17.44 -20.46
C LYS A 63 9.14 16.07 -19.98
N ARG A 64 8.80 15.17 -20.91
CA ARG A 64 8.34 13.80 -20.60
C ARG A 64 9.42 12.97 -19.90
N GLY A 65 10.68 13.08 -20.34
CA GLY A 65 11.82 12.43 -19.71
C GLY A 65 12.04 12.89 -18.27
N LEU A 66 12.00 14.20 -18.01
CA LEU A 66 12.12 14.76 -16.66
C LEU A 66 10.96 14.32 -15.75
N ILE A 67 9.71 14.35 -16.24
CA ILE A 67 8.54 13.88 -15.49
C ILE A 67 8.68 12.37 -15.18
N GLY A 68 9.12 11.56 -16.15
CA GLY A 68 9.36 10.13 -15.96
C GLY A 68 10.47 9.85 -14.94
N PHE A 69 11.58 10.58 -14.99
CA PHE A 69 12.69 10.46 -14.03
C PHE A 69 12.25 10.84 -12.61
N LEU A 70 11.54 11.96 -12.44
CA LEU A 70 11.03 12.38 -11.14
C LEU A 70 9.99 11.40 -10.59
N ALA A 71 9.08 10.88 -11.43
CA ALA A 71 8.14 9.84 -11.05
C ALA A 71 8.85 8.56 -10.62
N PHE A 72 9.85 8.10 -11.39
CA PHE A 72 10.66 6.93 -11.04
C PHE A 72 11.42 7.13 -9.72
N HIS A 73 12.01 8.31 -9.50
CA HIS A 73 12.69 8.65 -8.24
C HIS A 73 11.72 8.65 -7.05
N VAL A 74 10.49 9.16 -7.21
CA VAL A 74 9.47 9.11 -6.16
C VAL A 74 8.98 7.67 -5.90
N ILE A 75 8.74 6.87 -6.95
CA ILE A 75 8.30 5.47 -6.84
C ILE A 75 9.36 4.63 -6.13
N THR A 76 10.62 4.71 -6.56
CA THR A 76 11.75 3.96 -5.96
C THR A 76 12.18 4.51 -4.61
N GLY A 77 12.05 5.82 -4.38
CA GLY A 77 12.32 6.48 -3.10
C GLY A 77 11.32 6.06 -2.01
N TYR A 78 10.02 6.09 -2.31
CA TYR A 78 8.96 6.05 -1.29
C TYR A 78 8.05 4.81 -1.30
N PHE A 79 7.87 4.13 -2.44
CA PHE A 79 6.84 3.08 -2.58
C PHE A 79 7.42 1.67 -2.70
N TYR A 80 8.44 1.48 -3.56
CA TYR A 80 9.02 0.15 -3.82
C TYR A 80 10.55 0.21 -3.87
N THR A 81 11.20 -0.92 -3.63
CA THR A 81 12.63 -1.10 -3.93
C THR A 81 12.84 -2.54 -4.38
N PHE A 82 13.71 -2.71 -5.37
CA PHE A 82 14.07 -3.99 -5.95
C PHE A 82 15.51 -4.31 -5.54
N VAL A 83 15.74 -5.50 -5.01
CA VAL A 83 17.03 -5.90 -4.40
C VAL A 83 17.35 -7.33 -4.80
N ASP A 84 18.63 -7.58 -5.07
CA ASP A 84 19.26 -8.87 -5.25
C ASP A 84 19.51 -9.58 -3.91
N CYS A 85 19.06 -10.84 -3.79
CA CYS A 85 19.21 -11.60 -2.56
C CYS A 85 20.49 -12.43 -2.54
N TYR A 86 21.32 -12.22 -1.51
CA TYR A 86 22.53 -12.98 -1.26
C TYR A 86 22.53 -13.65 0.12
N GLY A 87 22.93 -14.92 0.14
CA GLY A 87 23.17 -15.71 1.36
C GLY A 87 22.08 -16.72 1.70
N VAL A 88 22.49 -17.80 2.37
CA VAL A 88 21.68 -19.03 2.59
C VAL A 88 20.57 -18.91 3.63
N SER A 89 20.51 -17.82 4.39
CA SER A 89 19.72 -17.68 5.63
C SER A 89 18.19 -17.62 5.48
N MET A 90 17.68 -17.77 4.26
CA MET A 90 16.25 -17.78 3.90
C MET A 90 15.88 -18.95 2.99
N LEU A 91 16.79 -19.92 2.78
CA LEU A 91 16.48 -21.13 2.02
C LEU A 91 15.39 -21.96 2.72
N PRO A 92 14.51 -22.66 1.98
CA PRO A 92 14.39 -22.65 0.52
C PRO A 92 13.52 -21.49 -0.03
N THR A 93 12.89 -20.69 0.85
CA THR A 93 11.95 -19.63 0.46
C THR A 93 12.60 -18.52 -0.38
N ILE A 94 13.87 -18.17 -0.12
CA ILE A 94 14.70 -17.31 -0.98
C ILE A 94 16.06 -17.98 -1.19
N TYR A 95 16.48 -18.08 -2.45
CA TYR A 95 17.78 -18.63 -2.84
C TYR A 95 18.94 -17.63 -2.68
N SER A 96 20.16 -18.15 -2.59
CA SER A 96 21.38 -17.36 -2.31
C SER A 96 21.97 -16.62 -3.52
N SER A 97 21.40 -16.82 -4.70
CA SER A 97 21.75 -16.23 -6.00
C SER A 97 20.52 -16.31 -6.93
N GLY A 98 20.55 -15.61 -8.06
CA GLY A 98 19.52 -15.70 -9.11
C GLY A 98 18.15 -15.08 -8.79
N GLU A 99 17.85 -14.83 -7.51
CA GLU A 99 16.58 -14.29 -7.04
C GLU A 99 16.64 -12.82 -6.62
N TRP A 100 15.65 -12.06 -7.10
CA TRP A 100 15.42 -10.67 -6.78
C TRP A 100 14.09 -10.52 -6.05
N VAL A 101 14.02 -9.55 -5.14
CA VAL A 101 12.83 -9.30 -4.31
C VAL A 101 12.25 -7.90 -4.50
N PHE A 102 10.93 -7.84 -4.58
CA PHE A 102 10.18 -6.58 -4.51
C PHE A 102 9.82 -6.28 -3.05
N ILE A 103 10.39 -5.20 -2.51
CA ILE A 103 10.12 -4.71 -1.16
C ILE A 103 9.17 -3.52 -1.24
N SER A 104 7.97 -3.66 -0.66
CA SER A 104 7.02 -2.56 -0.51
C SER A 104 7.34 -1.71 0.72
N LYS A 105 7.67 -0.44 0.46
CA LYS A 105 7.98 0.58 1.48
C LYS A 105 6.75 1.11 2.21
N TYR A 106 5.54 0.72 1.79
CA TYR A 106 4.31 0.99 2.54
C TYR A 106 4.43 0.47 3.98
N TYR A 107 4.92 -0.76 4.13
CA TYR A 107 5.11 -1.47 5.41
C TYR A 107 6.33 -0.99 6.23
N ARG A 108 6.99 0.12 5.84
CA ARG A 108 8.09 0.72 6.62
C ARG A 108 7.66 1.02 8.05
N ARG A 109 8.61 0.84 8.98
CA ARG A 109 8.39 0.92 10.44
C ARG A 109 7.37 -0.10 10.96
N GLY A 110 7.25 -1.27 10.31
CA GLY A 110 6.38 -2.37 10.72
C GLY A 110 4.87 -2.15 10.50
N ARG A 111 4.46 -1.10 9.79
CA ARG A 111 3.04 -0.77 9.59
C ARG A 111 2.32 -1.86 8.80
N GLY A 112 1.31 -2.50 9.39
CA GLY A 112 0.53 -3.57 8.75
C GLY A 112 1.32 -4.86 8.50
N VAL A 113 2.43 -5.06 9.18
CA VAL A 113 3.20 -6.31 9.18
C VAL A 113 2.53 -7.31 10.12
N ILE A 114 2.41 -8.56 9.69
CA ILE A 114 1.78 -9.67 10.44
C ILE A 114 2.75 -10.87 10.57
N PRO A 115 2.52 -11.79 11.52
CA PRO A 115 3.21 -13.08 11.54
C PRO A 115 3.13 -13.80 10.19
N GLY A 116 4.22 -14.46 9.80
CA GLY A 116 4.40 -15.06 8.49
C GLY A 116 5.07 -14.14 7.46
N ASP A 117 5.01 -12.81 7.61
CA ASP A 117 5.55 -11.86 6.64
C ASP A 117 7.08 -11.91 6.52
N LEU A 118 7.59 -11.82 5.30
CA LEU A 118 9.00 -11.50 5.08
C LEU A 118 9.23 -9.99 5.13
N VAL A 119 10.14 -9.54 5.98
CA VAL A 119 10.52 -8.13 6.13
C VAL A 119 11.99 -7.90 5.84
N SER A 120 12.29 -6.77 5.19
CA SER A 120 13.65 -6.24 5.05
C SER A 120 13.89 -5.18 6.14
N PHE A 121 15.05 -5.25 6.80
CA PHE A 121 15.42 -4.34 7.88
C PHE A 121 16.93 -4.06 7.87
N ASP A 122 17.34 -2.90 8.41
CA ASP A 122 18.75 -2.62 8.70
C ASP A 122 19.16 -3.38 9.97
N HIS A 123 20.27 -4.12 9.94
CA HIS A 123 20.58 -5.13 10.97
C HIS A 123 21.12 -4.49 12.28
N PRO A 124 20.54 -4.80 13.46
CA PRO A 124 20.77 -3.99 14.68
C PRO A 124 22.20 -4.04 15.25
N VAL A 125 22.98 -5.08 14.94
CA VAL A 125 24.34 -5.30 15.49
C VAL A 125 25.44 -5.18 14.42
N LYS A 126 25.10 -4.97 13.15
CA LYS A 126 26.06 -4.96 12.02
C LYS A 126 25.55 -4.09 10.89
N GLU A 127 26.45 -3.36 10.24
CA GLU A 127 26.10 -2.62 9.02
C GLU A 127 25.62 -3.57 7.91
N GLY A 128 24.60 -3.12 7.18
CA GLY A 128 23.93 -3.88 6.11
C GLY A 128 22.47 -4.19 6.41
N ARG A 129 21.82 -4.85 5.45
CA ARG A 129 20.41 -5.25 5.52
C ARG A 129 20.26 -6.75 5.60
N ALA A 130 19.21 -7.18 6.29
CA ALA A 130 18.78 -8.56 6.33
C ALA A 130 17.32 -8.67 5.85
N ILE A 131 16.97 -9.86 5.37
CA ILE A 131 15.58 -10.29 5.17
C ILE A 131 15.32 -11.48 6.09
N LYS A 132 14.22 -11.43 6.84
CA LYS A 132 13.78 -12.47 7.77
C LYS A 132 12.25 -12.56 7.75
N ARG A 133 11.73 -13.69 8.23
CA ARG A 133 10.31 -13.90 8.50
C ARG A 133 9.96 -13.37 9.88
N VAL A 134 8.86 -12.65 10.00
CA VAL A 134 8.24 -12.29 11.27
C VAL A 134 7.51 -13.52 11.80
N ILE A 135 7.87 -13.95 13.01
CA ILE A 135 7.23 -15.09 13.68
C ILE A 135 6.17 -14.61 14.68
N ALA A 136 6.43 -13.50 15.36
CA ALA A 136 5.58 -12.96 16.42
C ALA A 136 5.78 -11.43 16.55
N LEU A 137 4.81 -10.75 17.17
CA LEU A 137 4.72 -9.29 17.34
C LEU A 137 4.77 -8.89 18.82
N SER A 138 4.68 -7.58 19.09
CA SER A 138 4.65 -7.02 20.44
C SER A 138 3.56 -7.67 21.29
N GLY A 139 3.91 -8.05 22.53
CA GLY A 139 3.01 -8.72 23.48
C GLY A 139 3.02 -10.26 23.42
N ASP A 140 3.41 -10.86 22.29
CA ASP A 140 3.53 -12.32 22.16
C ASP A 140 4.70 -12.88 23.01
N PHE A 141 4.65 -14.17 23.33
CA PHE A 141 5.72 -14.89 24.02
C PHE A 141 6.42 -15.89 23.08
N VAL A 142 7.75 -15.90 23.09
CA VAL A 142 8.58 -16.73 22.21
C VAL A 142 9.75 -17.38 22.95
N LEU A 143 10.18 -18.56 22.49
CA LEU A 143 11.44 -19.19 22.93
C LEU A 143 12.63 -18.35 22.44
N MET A 144 13.51 -17.97 23.36
CA MET A 144 14.66 -17.12 23.07
C MET A 144 15.74 -17.83 22.25
N ASN A 145 15.85 -19.16 22.37
CA ASN A 145 16.80 -20.01 21.66
C ASN A 145 16.09 -21.11 20.86
N SER A 146 16.84 -21.92 20.10
CA SER A 146 16.35 -23.25 19.68
C SER A 146 16.01 -24.11 20.90
N PRO A 147 15.00 -25.00 20.83
CA PRO A 147 14.61 -25.87 21.94
C PRO A 147 15.77 -26.67 22.56
N ASP A 148 16.73 -27.10 21.73
CA ASP A 148 17.90 -27.90 22.12
C ASP A 148 18.89 -27.17 23.08
N LYS A 149 18.61 -25.91 23.43
CA LYS A 149 19.51 -25.05 24.22
C LYS A 149 18.90 -24.49 25.50
N SER A 150 17.62 -24.09 25.49
CA SER A 150 16.94 -23.55 26.67
C SER A 150 15.43 -23.33 26.45
N ASP A 151 14.62 -23.68 27.44
CA ASP A 151 13.17 -23.36 27.49
C ASP A 151 12.90 -21.90 27.93
N ALA A 152 13.88 -21.00 27.82
CA ALA A 152 13.78 -19.61 28.23
C ALA A 152 12.82 -18.85 27.30
N MET A 153 11.62 -18.55 27.80
CA MET A 153 10.62 -17.72 27.12
C MET A 153 10.84 -16.23 27.40
N ILE A 154 10.63 -15.40 26.39
CA ILE A 154 10.64 -13.93 26.48
C ILE A 154 9.34 -13.35 25.90
N GLN A 155 8.77 -12.34 26.56
CA GLN A 155 7.69 -11.54 25.97
C GLN A 155 8.28 -10.45 25.08
N ILE A 156 7.76 -10.29 23.87
CA ILE A 156 8.25 -9.32 22.90
C ILE A 156 7.82 -7.91 23.33
N PRO A 157 8.76 -6.96 23.54
CA PRO A 157 8.43 -5.60 23.97
C PRO A 157 7.60 -4.84 22.94
N GLU A 158 6.90 -3.80 23.41
CA GLU A 158 6.16 -2.88 22.54
C GLU A 158 7.03 -2.25 21.45
N GLY A 159 6.47 -2.14 20.25
CA GLY A 159 7.18 -1.66 19.06
C GLY A 159 8.28 -2.59 18.53
N HIS A 160 8.37 -3.83 19.02
CA HIS A 160 9.28 -4.86 18.55
C HIS A 160 8.54 -6.06 17.95
N CYS A 161 9.25 -6.84 17.14
CA CYS A 161 8.81 -8.12 16.59
C CYS A 161 9.92 -9.17 16.72
N TRP A 162 9.58 -10.45 16.67
CA TRP A 162 10.57 -11.54 16.64
C TRP A 162 10.73 -12.02 15.21
N VAL A 163 11.96 -12.00 14.70
CA VAL A 163 12.26 -12.40 13.32
C VAL A 163 13.21 -13.59 13.28
N VAL A 164 12.94 -14.53 12.37
CA VAL A 164 13.69 -15.78 12.20
C VAL A 164 13.94 -16.02 10.70
N GLY A 165 15.02 -16.72 10.35
CA GLY A 165 15.28 -17.14 8.98
C GLY A 165 14.90 -18.59 8.75
N ASP A 166 14.25 -18.86 7.61
CA ASP A 166 13.68 -20.18 7.29
C ASP A 166 14.75 -21.30 7.29
N ASN A 167 16.00 -20.97 6.94
CA ASN A 167 17.15 -21.83 7.13
C ASN A 167 17.68 -21.73 8.59
N LEU A 168 16.95 -22.37 9.52
CA LEU A 168 17.17 -22.25 10.97
C LEU A 168 18.62 -22.44 11.45
N PRO A 169 19.43 -23.40 10.95
CA PRO A 169 20.82 -23.58 11.39
C PRO A 169 21.79 -22.52 10.86
N HIS A 170 21.49 -21.90 9.72
CA HIS A 170 22.38 -20.94 9.04
C HIS A 170 21.85 -19.50 9.04
N SER A 171 20.84 -19.22 9.87
CA SER A 171 20.25 -17.89 10.03
C SER A 171 20.84 -17.13 11.21
N ARG A 172 21.18 -15.85 10.99
CA ARG A 172 21.44 -14.86 12.05
C ARG A 172 20.18 -14.00 12.20
N ASP A 173 19.55 -14.11 13.36
CA ASP A 173 18.19 -13.60 13.61
C ASP A 173 17.93 -13.35 15.11
N SER A 174 16.67 -13.13 15.50
CA SER A 174 16.32 -12.73 16.87
C SER A 174 16.76 -13.72 17.95
N ARG A 175 16.98 -15.01 17.61
CA ARG A 175 17.57 -15.99 18.55
C ARG A 175 19.01 -15.69 18.97
N MET A 176 19.66 -14.70 18.34
CA MET A 176 21.03 -14.25 18.66
C MET A 176 21.14 -12.76 18.98
N PHE A 177 20.21 -11.90 18.52
CA PHE A 177 20.22 -10.46 18.83
C PHE A 177 19.00 -9.95 19.60
N GLY A 178 18.04 -10.83 19.95
CA GLY A 178 16.81 -10.47 20.64
C GLY A 178 15.71 -9.89 19.73
N PRO A 179 14.65 -9.29 20.32
CA PRO A 179 13.56 -8.68 19.57
C PRO A 179 14.04 -7.56 18.64
N LEU A 180 13.54 -7.53 17.41
CA LEU A 180 13.86 -6.52 16.41
C LEU A 180 12.97 -5.27 16.60
N PRO A 181 13.52 -4.06 16.82
CA PRO A 181 12.75 -2.83 16.82
C PRO A 181 12.09 -2.60 15.45
N MET A 182 10.76 -2.51 15.40
CA MET A 182 10.00 -2.38 14.14
C MET A 182 10.37 -1.12 13.35
N ALA A 183 10.92 -0.10 14.02
CA ALA A 183 11.46 1.10 13.40
C ALA A 183 12.56 0.83 12.34
N LEU A 184 13.32 -0.28 12.46
CA LEU A 184 14.37 -0.69 11.51
C LEU A 184 13.82 -1.33 10.22
N ILE A 185 12.51 -1.62 10.16
CA ILE A 185 11.88 -2.28 8.99
C ILE A 185 11.80 -1.30 7.82
N ASN A 186 12.54 -1.62 6.75
CA ASN A 186 12.56 -0.93 5.47
C ASN A 186 11.42 -1.30 4.52
N GLY A 187 10.72 -2.41 4.79
CA GLY A 187 9.50 -2.80 4.09
C GLY A 187 9.22 -4.30 4.16
N LYS A 188 8.09 -4.69 3.60
CA LYS A 188 7.64 -6.08 3.46
C LYS A 188 8.00 -6.57 2.06
N VAL A 189 8.48 -7.82 1.94
CA VAL A 189 8.67 -8.44 0.62
C VAL A 189 7.29 -8.87 0.10
N THR A 190 6.94 -8.44 -1.12
CA THR A 190 5.60 -8.67 -1.72
C THR A 190 5.61 -9.53 -2.97
N ALA A 191 6.77 -9.77 -3.57
CA ALA A 191 6.97 -10.74 -4.66
C ALA A 191 8.46 -11.07 -4.79
N LYS A 192 8.79 -12.20 -5.40
CA LYS A 192 10.15 -12.50 -5.87
C LYS A 192 10.18 -12.89 -7.35
N VAL A 193 11.34 -12.69 -7.98
CA VAL A 193 11.62 -13.01 -9.39
C VAL A 193 12.88 -13.86 -9.46
N SER A 194 12.82 -15.02 -10.12
CA SER A 194 13.98 -15.89 -10.35
C SER A 194 14.35 -15.87 -11.83
N PHE A 195 15.54 -15.37 -12.17
CA PHE A 195 15.97 -15.28 -13.58
C PHE A 195 16.69 -16.53 -14.09
N GLU A 196 17.25 -17.33 -13.19
CA GLU A 196 17.91 -18.61 -13.53
C GLU A 196 16.89 -19.72 -13.89
N ARG A 197 15.59 -19.50 -13.60
CA ARG A 197 14.53 -20.49 -13.66
C ARG A 197 13.48 -20.10 -14.70
N TRP A 198 13.79 -20.34 -15.97
CA TRP A 198 13.02 -19.94 -17.17
C TRP A 198 11.62 -20.62 -17.32
N SER A 199 11.15 -21.35 -16.30
CA SER A 199 9.77 -21.82 -16.19
C SER A 199 8.82 -20.64 -15.92
N LEU A 200 8.14 -20.15 -16.96
CA LEU A 200 7.20 -19.02 -16.90
C LEU A 200 6.20 -19.00 -15.71
N PRO A 201 5.58 -20.12 -15.24
CA PRO A 201 4.70 -20.09 -14.06
C PRO A 201 5.43 -19.84 -12.73
N GLU A 202 6.76 -19.85 -12.71
CA GLU A 202 7.60 -19.68 -11.52
C GLU A 202 8.39 -18.36 -11.54
N LEU A 203 8.43 -17.69 -12.70
CA LEU A 203 9.18 -16.45 -12.94
C LEU A 203 8.80 -15.31 -11.98
N VAL A 204 7.52 -15.19 -11.61
CA VAL A 204 7.06 -14.22 -10.61
C VAL A 204 6.00 -14.87 -9.71
N ARG A 205 6.39 -15.35 -8.52
CA ARG A 205 5.42 -15.78 -7.50
C ARG A 205 4.93 -14.57 -6.69
N PHE A 206 3.62 -14.35 -6.75
CA PHE A 206 2.89 -13.37 -5.92
C PHE A 206 2.20 -14.01 -4.71
N ASP A 207 2.19 -15.34 -4.62
CA ASP A 207 1.67 -16.06 -3.46
C ASP A 207 2.38 -15.57 -2.19
N GLY A 208 1.61 -15.32 -1.13
CA GLY A 208 2.17 -14.92 0.15
C GLY A 208 3.21 -15.95 0.59
N PHE A 209 4.45 -15.51 0.80
CA PHE A 209 5.60 -16.37 1.07
C PHE A 209 5.30 -17.35 2.20
N LYS A 210 4.93 -18.59 1.89
CA LYS A 210 4.71 -19.62 2.91
C LYS A 210 6.02 -19.94 3.65
N PRO A 211 5.95 -20.35 4.93
CA PRO A 211 7.07 -21.04 5.57
C PRO A 211 7.25 -22.40 4.91
N ALA A 212 8.49 -22.82 4.67
CA ALA A 212 8.82 -24.06 3.95
C ALA A 212 8.57 -25.36 4.76
N ILE A 213 7.66 -25.31 5.74
CA ILE A 213 7.33 -26.39 6.67
C ILE A 213 5.87 -26.88 6.43
N GLU A 214 5.08 -26.16 5.62
CA GLU A 214 3.69 -26.56 5.29
C GLU A 214 3.57 -27.66 4.22
N ASP A 215 4.66 -28.05 3.54
CA ASP A 215 4.62 -28.96 2.39
C ASP A 215 4.95 -30.44 2.73
N ASP A 216 5.23 -30.77 4.00
CA ASP A 216 5.75 -32.09 4.47
C ASP A 216 4.89 -32.75 5.59
N VAL A 217 3.55 -32.61 5.55
CA VAL A 217 2.60 -33.27 6.49
C VAL A 217 1.36 -33.84 5.77
#